data_AF-A0A2N2WWL6-F1
#
_entry.id   AF-A0A2N2WWL6-F1
#
_cell.length_a   1.000
_cell.length_b   1.000
_cell.length_c   1.000
_cell.angle_alpha   90.00
_cell.angle_beta   90.00
_cell.angle_gamma   90.00
#
_symmetry.space_group_name_H-M   'P 1'
#
loop_
_entity.id
_entity.type
_entity.pdbx_description
1 polymer ?
#
loop_
_entity_poly.entity_id
_entity_poly.type
_entity_poly.pdbx_seq_one_letter_code
_entity_poly.pdbx_strand_id
1 'polypeptide(L)'
;MISEEFFAFIQRFEALEAKYRELWQRFHNSLPAELLELVFEHLSTLKEHAGSAEAKILALADEITHDVWNEYNIANTMQHRNKKPDIYPILKLKTKAAAKKELQAQLKKIPEKYHQGIEEGFWEGFGYEQNHERFELAVHKKLKEVFTRVYFDDVMELDSDYLLFFDGNLYFLATLWVQDIYKLESTFKQVNAQNE
;
A
#
# COMPACT_ATOMS: atom_id res chain seq x y z
N MET A 1 43.19 -27.17 7.57
CA MET A 1 42.58 -27.68 6.33
C MET A 1 41.11 -27.37 6.43
N ILE A 2 40.57 -26.56 5.52
CA ILE A 2 39.12 -26.25 5.51
C ILE A 2 38.41 -27.52 5.02
N SER A 3 37.37 -28.00 5.71
CA SER A 3 36.63 -29.18 5.29
C SER A 3 35.85 -28.91 4.01
N GLU A 4 35.69 -29.91 3.15
CA GLU A 4 34.87 -29.81 1.93
C GLU A 4 33.43 -29.38 2.25
N GLU A 5 32.89 -29.79 3.39
CA GLU A 5 31.57 -29.38 3.89
C GLU A 5 31.48 -27.87 4.14
N PHE A 6 32.52 -27.26 4.72
CA PHE A 6 32.57 -25.82 4.95
C PHE A 6 32.70 -25.05 3.64
N PHE A 7 33.46 -25.56 2.68
CA PHE A 7 33.57 -24.96 1.35
C PHE A 7 32.23 -25.01 0.59
N ALA A 8 31.54 -26.16 0.62
CA ALA A 8 30.20 -26.31 0.02
C ALA A 8 29.13 -25.47 0.74
N PHE A 9 29.30 -25.18 2.04
CA PHE A 9 28.47 -24.22 2.76
C PHE A 9 28.69 -22.78 2.24
N ILE A 10 29.95 -22.33 2.14
CA ILE A 10 30.29 -20.99 1.62
C ILE A 10 29.71 -20.79 0.23
N GLN A 11 29.91 -21.74 -0.69
CA GLN A 11 29.41 -21.62 -2.06
C GLN A 11 27.89 -21.49 -2.13
N ARG A 12 27.16 -22.24 -1.29
CA ARG A 12 25.69 -22.12 -1.20
C ARG A 12 25.26 -20.77 -0.63
N PHE A 13 25.97 -20.28 0.37
CA PHE A 13 25.71 -18.97 0.95
C PHE A 13 25.94 -17.83 -0.05
N GLU A 14 27.07 -17.84 -0.78
CA GLU A 14 27.38 -16.86 -1.83
C GLU A 14 26.34 -16.87 -2.96
N ALA A 15 25.92 -18.06 -3.40
CA ALA A 15 24.88 -18.19 -4.42
C ALA A 15 23.52 -17.65 -3.93
N LEU A 16 23.17 -17.87 -2.67
CA LEU A 16 21.94 -17.35 -2.05
C LEU A 16 21.98 -15.83 -1.93
N GLU A 17 23.11 -15.26 -1.50
CA GLU A 17 23.30 -13.82 -1.41
C GLU A 17 23.19 -13.15 -2.79
N ALA A 18 23.81 -13.75 -3.81
CA ALA A 18 23.72 -13.26 -5.19
C ALA A 18 22.26 -13.28 -5.70
N LYS A 19 21.51 -14.37 -5.45
CA LYS A 19 20.09 -14.47 -5.80
C LYS A 19 19.28 -13.36 -5.15
N TYR A 20 19.37 -13.18 -3.83
CA TYR A 20 18.56 -12.16 -3.15
C TYR A 20 18.97 -10.73 -3.49
N ARG A 21 20.25 -10.48 -3.80
CA ARG A 21 20.70 -9.18 -4.31
C ARG A 21 20.06 -8.86 -5.66
N GLU A 22 19.97 -9.84 -6.55
CA GLU A 22 19.31 -9.67 -7.85
C GLU A 22 17.80 -9.44 -7.68
N LEU A 23 17.14 -10.24 -6.85
CA LEU A 23 15.71 -10.06 -6.57
C LEU A 23 15.42 -8.69 -5.95
N TRP A 24 16.24 -8.26 -5.00
CA TRP A 24 16.16 -6.93 -4.41
C TRP A 24 16.25 -5.83 -5.46
N GLN A 25 17.26 -5.89 -6.33
CA GLN A 25 17.41 -4.89 -7.41
C GLN A 25 16.20 -4.88 -8.34
N ARG A 26 15.67 -6.05 -8.72
CA ARG A 26 14.46 -6.14 -9.56
C ARG A 26 13.25 -5.51 -8.86
N PHE A 27 13.03 -5.83 -7.60
CA PHE A 27 11.94 -5.27 -6.80
C PHE A 27 12.06 -3.75 -6.64
N HIS A 28 13.23 -3.29 -6.20
CA HIS A 28 13.55 -1.88 -5.97
C HIS A 28 13.48 -1.02 -7.24
N ASN A 29 13.78 -1.59 -8.40
CA ASN A 29 13.65 -0.86 -9.66
C ASN A 29 12.22 -0.86 -10.21
N SER A 30 11.39 -1.84 -9.82
CA SER A 30 10.04 -2.00 -10.37
C SER A 30 8.98 -1.24 -9.57
N LEU A 31 9.00 -1.39 -8.23
CA LEU A 31 7.91 -0.90 -7.38
C LEU A 31 7.78 0.64 -7.41
N PRO A 32 8.85 1.43 -7.26
CA PRO A 32 8.75 2.89 -7.30
C PRO A 32 8.16 3.43 -8.61
N ALA A 33 8.54 2.85 -9.75
CA ALA A 33 8.04 3.27 -11.06
C ALA A 33 6.53 2.99 -11.19
N GLU A 34 6.06 1.80 -10.81
CA GLU A 34 4.63 1.47 -10.90
C GLU A 34 3.77 2.26 -9.90
N LEU A 35 4.32 2.59 -8.72
CA LEU A 35 3.62 3.45 -7.76
C LEU A 35 3.53 4.90 -8.26
N LEU A 36 4.56 5.42 -8.92
CA LEU A 36 4.55 6.74 -9.55
C LEU A 36 3.44 6.83 -10.61
N GLU A 37 3.37 5.85 -11.51
CA GLU A 37 2.33 5.77 -12.54
C GLU A 37 0.94 5.78 -11.91
N LEU A 38 0.74 4.93 -10.89
CA LEU A 38 -0.54 4.82 -10.19
C LEU A 38 -0.97 6.14 -9.52
N VAL A 39 -0.03 6.88 -8.94
CA VAL A 39 -0.29 8.21 -8.34
C VAL A 39 -0.77 9.18 -9.41
N PHE A 40 -0.10 9.25 -10.56
CA PHE A 40 -0.49 10.16 -11.64
C PHE A 40 -1.81 9.77 -12.31
N GLU A 41 -2.19 8.49 -12.29
CA GLU A 41 -3.52 8.05 -12.72
C GLU A 41 -4.63 8.51 -11.76
N HIS A 42 -4.36 8.52 -10.45
CA HIS A 42 -5.37 8.84 -9.43
C HIS A 42 -5.45 10.33 -9.09
N LEU A 43 -4.32 11.05 -9.13
CA LEU A 43 -4.20 12.41 -8.62
C LEU A 43 -3.71 13.35 -9.72
N SER A 44 -4.66 13.95 -10.46
CA SER A 44 -4.38 14.88 -11.56
C SER A 44 -3.52 16.06 -11.11
N THR A 45 -3.74 16.56 -9.89
CA THR A 45 -2.93 17.66 -9.33
C THR A 45 -1.44 17.34 -9.35
N LEU A 46 -1.03 16.15 -8.89
CA LEU A 46 0.39 15.79 -8.86
C LEU A 46 0.93 15.56 -10.27
N LYS A 47 0.10 15.04 -11.18
CA LYS A 47 0.46 14.87 -12.59
C LYS A 47 0.70 16.19 -13.31
N GLU A 48 -0.10 17.22 -13.04
CA GLU A 48 0.10 18.57 -13.58
C GLU A 48 1.43 19.18 -13.12
N HIS A 49 1.91 18.79 -11.94
CA HIS A 49 3.19 19.21 -11.35
C HIS A 49 4.30 18.17 -11.48
N ALA A 50 4.21 17.23 -12.44
CA ALA A 50 5.08 16.05 -12.53
C ALA A 50 6.57 16.37 -12.38
N GLY A 51 7.08 17.42 -13.04
CA GLY A 51 8.49 17.81 -12.99
C GLY A 51 9.04 18.15 -11.59
N SER A 52 8.17 18.36 -10.61
CA SER A 52 8.54 18.64 -9.21
C SER A 52 7.97 17.61 -8.22
N ALA A 53 6.88 16.93 -8.58
CA ALA A 53 6.26 15.89 -7.76
C ALA A 53 6.98 14.53 -7.90
N GLU A 54 7.49 14.20 -9.08
CA GLU A 54 8.04 12.88 -9.40
C GLU A 54 9.15 12.45 -8.44
N ALA A 55 10.17 13.28 -8.23
CA ALA A 55 11.28 12.95 -7.34
C ALA A 55 10.82 12.72 -5.89
N LYS A 56 9.77 13.43 -5.44
CA LYS A 56 9.22 13.27 -4.08
C LYS A 56 8.40 12.00 -3.96
N ILE A 57 7.61 11.67 -4.97
CA ILE A 57 6.83 10.43 -5.02
C ILE A 57 7.79 9.22 -5.07
N LEU A 58 8.83 9.29 -5.89
CA LEU A 58 9.84 8.23 -5.99
C LEU A 58 10.58 8.03 -4.66
N ALA A 59 10.92 9.11 -3.93
CA ALA A 59 11.52 8.99 -2.60
C ALA A 59 10.60 8.28 -1.60
N LEU A 60 9.31 8.66 -1.55
CA LEU A 60 8.32 7.97 -0.71
C LEU A 60 8.14 6.50 -1.12
N ALA A 61 8.21 6.22 -2.43
CA ALA A 61 8.08 4.87 -2.96
C ALA A 61 9.33 4.01 -2.69
N ASP A 62 10.50 4.63 -2.58
CA ASP A 62 11.73 3.97 -2.14
C ASP A 62 11.63 3.51 -0.68
N GLU A 63 11.13 4.37 0.20
CA GLU A 63 10.91 4.06 1.61
C GLU A 63 9.95 2.86 1.78
N ILE A 64 8.77 2.91 1.14
CA ILE A 64 7.80 1.81 1.25
C ILE A 64 8.33 0.50 0.62
N THR A 65 9.23 0.57 -0.38
CA THR A 65 9.87 -0.62 -0.94
C THR A 65 10.67 -1.37 0.12
N HIS A 66 11.41 -0.65 0.96
CA HIS A 66 12.14 -1.25 2.08
C HIS A 66 11.18 -1.84 3.12
N ASP A 67 10.12 -1.12 3.45
CA ASP A 67 9.13 -1.57 4.43
C ASP A 67 8.40 -2.83 3.99
N VAL A 68 8.00 -2.93 2.72
CA VAL A 68 7.37 -4.13 2.16
C VAL A 68 8.28 -5.35 2.29
N TRP A 69 9.58 -5.20 2.01
CA TRP A 69 10.54 -6.29 2.18
C TRP A 69 10.72 -6.66 3.66
N ASN A 70 10.75 -5.68 4.55
CA ASN A 70 10.81 -5.91 5.99
C ASN A 70 9.58 -6.67 6.51
N GLU A 71 8.38 -6.32 6.05
CA GLU A 71 7.15 -7.02 6.44
C GLU A 71 7.13 -8.47 5.99
N TYR A 72 7.64 -8.77 4.80
CA TYR A 72 7.84 -10.15 4.36
C TYR A 72 8.81 -10.90 5.30
N ASN A 73 9.96 -10.28 5.63
CA ASN A 73 10.94 -10.90 6.54
C ASN A 73 10.35 -11.15 7.94
N ILE A 74 9.47 -10.26 8.43
CA ILE A 74 8.74 -10.45 9.69
C ILE A 74 7.82 -11.67 9.57
N ALA A 75 7.00 -11.76 8.51
CA ALA A 75 6.11 -12.90 8.29
C ALA A 75 6.88 -14.23 8.23
N ASN A 76 7.96 -14.27 7.45
CA ASN A 76 8.82 -15.45 7.33
C ASN A 76 9.48 -15.83 8.67
N THR A 77 9.97 -14.83 9.43
CA THR A 77 10.55 -15.05 10.75
C THR A 77 9.52 -15.58 11.75
N MET A 78 8.29 -15.06 11.72
CA MET A 78 7.21 -15.54 12.58
C MET A 78 6.85 -16.99 12.27
N GLN A 79 6.79 -17.34 10.99
CA GLN A 79 6.58 -18.71 10.53
C GLN A 79 7.64 -19.66 11.05
N HIS A 80 8.93 -19.37 10.82
CA HIS A 80 10.02 -20.20 11.31
C HIS A 80 10.05 -20.33 12.84
N ARG A 81 9.46 -19.37 13.57
CA ARG A 81 9.34 -19.40 15.03
C ARG A 81 8.02 -20.00 15.52
N ASN A 82 7.15 -20.47 14.62
CA ASN A 82 5.79 -20.95 14.92
C ASN A 82 4.99 -19.98 15.80
N LYS A 83 5.16 -18.67 15.55
CA LYS A 83 4.43 -17.62 16.28
C LYS A 83 3.13 -17.32 15.56
N LYS A 84 2.01 -17.55 16.22
CA LYS A 84 0.69 -17.21 15.67
C LYS A 84 0.63 -15.71 15.33
N PRO A 85 0.34 -15.33 14.07
CA PRO A 85 0.20 -13.93 13.70
C PRO A 85 -1.18 -13.38 14.05
N ASP A 86 -1.24 -12.09 14.32
CA ASP A 86 -2.49 -11.33 14.42
C ASP A 86 -2.90 -10.86 13.03
N ILE A 87 -3.98 -11.41 12.49
CA ILE A 87 -4.43 -11.11 11.12
C ILE A 87 -5.38 -9.93 11.13
N TYR A 88 -4.99 -8.84 10.45
CA TYR A 88 -5.84 -7.66 10.29
C TYR A 88 -6.69 -7.76 9.02
N PRO A 89 -7.99 -7.44 9.09
CA PRO A 89 -8.85 -7.47 7.92
C PRO A 89 -8.53 -6.30 6.98
N ILE A 90 -8.42 -6.61 5.69
CA ILE A 90 -8.37 -5.58 4.63
C ILE A 90 -9.75 -4.92 4.52
N LEU A 91 -9.76 -3.61 4.35
CA LEU A 91 -10.97 -2.82 4.18
C LEU A 91 -11.82 -3.35 3.02
N LYS A 92 -13.14 -3.35 3.23
CA LYS A 92 -14.13 -3.60 2.17
C LYS A 92 -14.89 -2.31 1.90
N LEU A 93 -14.86 -1.86 0.65
CA LEU A 93 -15.58 -0.67 0.22
C LEU A 93 -17.05 -0.74 0.62
N LYS A 94 -17.52 0.30 1.28
CA LYS A 94 -18.93 0.42 1.68
C LYS A 94 -19.79 0.56 0.43
N THR A 95 -20.81 -0.29 0.30
CA THR A 95 -21.74 -0.21 -0.83
C THR A 95 -22.66 1.02 -0.69
N LYS A 96 -23.12 1.56 -1.83
CA LYS A 96 -24.11 2.64 -1.85
C LYS A 96 -25.40 2.27 -1.09
N ALA A 97 -25.79 1.00 -1.10
CA ALA A 97 -26.94 0.51 -0.35
C ALA A 97 -26.71 0.53 1.18
N ALA A 98 -25.51 0.15 1.63
CA ALA A 98 -25.13 0.27 3.03
C ALA A 98 -25.04 1.73 3.47
N ALA A 99 -24.42 2.60 2.67
CA ALA A 99 -24.36 4.04 2.92
C ALA A 99 -25.76 4.67 2.98
N LYS A 100 -26.68 4.28 2.09
CA LYS A 100 -28.07 4.76 2.13
C LYS A 100 -28.80 4.34 3.41
N LYS A 101 -28.58 3.13 3.91
CA LYS A 101 -29.15 2.67 5.19
C LYS A 101 -28.62 3.49 6.37
N GLU A 102 -27.33 3.82 6.34
CA GLU A 102 -26.69 4.67 7.34
C GLU A 102 -27.29 6.09 7.34
N LEU A 103 -27.38 6.72 6.16
CA LEU A 103 -28.00 8.03 5.98
C LEU A 103 -29.46 8.03 6.51
N GLN A 104 -30.26 7.03 6.13
CA GLN A 104 -31.64 6.90 6.64
C GLN A 104 -31.69 6.77 8.17
N ALA A 105 -30.73 6.09 8.79
CA ALA A 105 -30.65 5.98 10.24
C ALA A 105 -30.26 7.32 10.91
N GLN A 106 -29.43 8.13 10.25
CA GLN A 106 -29.06 9.47 10.71
C GLN A 106 -30.24 10.44 10.58
N LEU A 107 -30.92 10.47 9.42
CA LEU A 107 -32.03 11.38 9.16
C LEU A 107 -33.21 11.18 10.13
N LYS A 108 -33.47 9.95 10.58
CA LYS A 108 -34.49 9.65 11.60
C LYS A 108 -34.27 10.36 12.93
N LYS A 109 -33.04 10.79 13.22
CA LYS A 109 -32.67 11.45 14.49
C LYS A 109 -32.68 12.98 14.39
N ILE A 110 -32.96 13.53 13.21
CA ILE A 110 -32.75 14.94 12.91
C ILE A 110 -34.04 15.55 12.33
N PRO A 111 -34.38 16.80 12.67
CA PRO A 111 -35.53 17.48 12.07
C PRO A 111 -35.47 17.57 10.54
N GLU A 112 -36.61 17.38 9.88
CA GLU A 112 -36.75 17.32 8.41
C GLU A 112 -36.19 18.56 7.69
N LYS A 113 -36.29 19.74 8.32
CA LYS A 113 -35.74 20.99 7.78
C LYS A 113 -34.22 20.96 7.52
N TYR A 114 -33.48 20.02 8.09
CA TYR A 114 -32.04 19.86 7.87
C TYR A 114 -31.68 18.69 6.94
N HIS A 115 -32.66 17.87 6.53
CA HIS A 115 -32.40 16.64 5.79
C HIS A 115 -31.65 16.90 4.50
N GLN A 116 -32.09 17.88 3.70
CA GLN A 116 -31.44 18.18 2.42
C GLN A 116 -29.94 18.46 2.56
N GLY A 117 -29.55 19.38 3.45
CA GLY A 117 -28.13 19.72 3.65
C GLY A 117 -27.31 18.54 4.19
N ILE A 118 -27.91 17.67 4.99
CA ILE A 118 -27.27 16.46 5.50
C ILE A 118 -27.09 15.42 4.39
N GLU A 119 -28.10 15.22 3.53
CA GLU A 119 -28.00 14.30 2.40
C GLU A 119 -26.91 14.74 1.42
N GLU A 120 -26.87 16.03 1.08
CA GLU A 120 -25.85 16.59 0.20
C GLU A 120 -24.44 16.38 0.78
N GLY A 121 -24.21 16.81 2.03
CA GLY A 121 -22.91 16.64 2.68
C GLY A 121 -22.52 15.17 2.90
N PHE A 122 -23.48 14.29 3.19
CA PHE A 122 -23.23 12.85 3.34
C PHE A 122 -22.76 12.22 2.03
N TRP A 123 -23.42 12.52 0.91
CA TRP A 123 -23.04 11.92 -0.38
C TRP A 123 -21.75 12.49 -0.94
N GLU A 124 -21.46 13.77 -0.69
CA GLU A 124 -20.17 14.37 -1.01
C GLU A 124 -19.05 13.69 -0.20
N GLY A 125 -19.21 13.59 1.12
CA GLY A 125 -18.26 12.91 2.00
C GLY A 125 -18.07 11.44 1.63
N PHE A 126 -19.16 10.71 1.37
CA PHE A 126 -19.09 9.32 0.90
C PHE A 126 -18.35 9.18 -0.43
N GLY A 127 -18.55 10.12 -1.38
CA GLY A 127 -17.82 10.14 -2.65
C GLY A 127 -16.31 10.33 -2.44
N TYR A 128 -15.93 11.25 -1.56
CA TYR A 128 -14.53 11.49 -1.21
C TYR A 128 -13.89 10.27 -0.52
N GLU A 129 -14.56 9.72 0.50
CA GLU A 129 -14.13 8.50 1.20
C GLU A 129 -13.94 7.35 0.21
N GLN A 130 -14.91 7.11 -0.68
CA GLN A 130 -14.80 6.05 -1.68
C GLN A 130 -13.60 6.21 -2.61
N ASN A 131 -13.27 7.43 -3.02
CA ASN A 131 -12.10 7.67 -3.86
C ASN A 131 -10.79 7.42 -3.09
N HIS A 132 -10.73 7.86 -1.83
CA HIS A 132 -9.59 7.61 -0.94
C HIS A 132 -9.38 6.10 -0.74
N GLU A 133 -10.42 5.39 -0.29
CA GLU A 133 -10.37 3.95 -0.06
C GLU A 133 -10.02 3.15 -1.33
N ARG A 134 -10.49 3.60 -2.50
CA ARG A 134 -10.12 2.98 -3.79
C ARG A 134 -8.64 3.15 -4.10
N PHE A 135 -8.07 4.30 -3.79
CA PHE A 135 -6.66 4.54 -4.03
C PHE A 135 -5.79 3.69 -3.09
N GLU A 136 -6.14 3.59 -1.81
CA GLU A 136 -5.49 2.65 -0.87
C GLU A 136 -5.51 1.20 -1.36
N LEU A 137 -6.67 0.72 -1.80
CA LEU A 137 -6.81 -0.64 -2.33
C LEU A 137 -6.02 -0.84 -3.64
N ALA A 138 -5.94 0.19 -4.48
CA ALA A 138 -5.14 0.14 -5.70
C ALA A 138 -3.64 0.04 -5.38
N VAL A 139 -3.15 0.83 -4.43
CA VAL A 139 -1.77 0.77 -3.94
C VAL A 139 -1.49 -0.58 -3.31
N HIS A 140 -2.32 -1.05 -2.37
CA HIS A 140 -2.20 -2.37 -1.75
C HIS A 140 -2.08 -3.49 -2.79
N LYS A 141 -2.99 -3.50 -3.77
CA LYS A 141 -2.95 -4.46 -4.88
C LYS A 141 -1.64 -4.36 -5.65
N LYS A 142 -1.13 -3.16 -5.89
CA LYS A 142 0.12 -2.94 -6.61
C LYS A 142 1.33 -3.43 -5.82
N LEU A 143 1.41 -3.16 -4.52
CA LEU A 143 2.46 -3.70 -3.64
C LEU A 143 2.51 -5.22 -3.74
N LYS A 144 1.36 -5.88 -3.60
CA LYS A 144 1.21 -7.32 -3.70
C LYS A 144 1.62 -7.86 -5.07
N GLU A 145 1.11 -7.26 -6.13
CA GLU A 145 1.39 -7.69 -7.51
C GLU A 145 2.89 -7.66 -7.81
N VAL A 146 3.56 -6.54 -7.53
CA VAL A 146 4.99 -6.38 -7.80
C VAL A 146 5.82 -7.32 -6.92
N PHE A 147 5.48 -7.42 -5.63
CA PHE A 147 6.18 -8.30 -4.70
C PHE A 147 6.07 -9.77 -5.12
N THR A 148 4.85 -10.27 -5.33
CA THR A 148 4.62 -11.66 -5.74
C THR A 148 5.23 -11.97 -7.10
N ARG A 149 5.29 -11.00 -8.02
CA ARG A 149 5.94 -11.19 -9.32
C ARG A 149 7.45 -11.39 -9.20
N VAL A 150 8.10 -10.72 -8.24
CA VAL A 150 9.56 -10.83 -8.02
C VAL A 150 9.91 -12.01 -7.11
N TYR A 151 9.18 -12.17 -6.01
CA TYR A 151 9.44 -13.13 -4.94
C TYR A 151 8.45 -14.29 -4.95
N PHE A 152 8.01 -14.75 -6.12
CA PHE A 152 6.96 -15.77 -6.25
C PHE A 152 7.26 -17.03 -5.43
N ASP A 153 8.47 -17.58 -5.58
CA ASP A 153 8.88 -18.80 -4.87
C ASP A 153 8.86 -18.59 -3.35
N ASP A 154 9.42 -17.47 -2.88
CA ASP A 154 9.50 -17.10 -1.46
C ASP A 154 8.12 -16.85 -0.84
N VAL A 155 7.16 -16.33 -1.61
CA VAL A 155 5.75 -16.16 -1.19
C VAL A 155 5.05 -17.52 -1.09
N MET A 156 5.32 -18.43 -2.02
CA MET A 156 4.71 -19.77 -2.02
C MET A 156 5.18 -20.65 -0.85
N GLU A 157 6.27 -20.29 -0.19
CA GLU A 157 6.77 -20.97 1.02
C GLU A 157 6.06 -20.53 2.32
N LEU A 158 5.26 -19.44 2.29
CA LEU A 158 4.48 -19.01 3.45
C LEU A 158 3.17 -19.81 3.56
N ASP A 159 2.88 -20.30 4.77
CA ASP A 159 1.59 -20.89 5.10
C ASP A 159 0.48 -19.81 5.09
N SER A 160 -0.77 -20.25 4.95
CA SER A 160 -1.93 -19.37 4.75
C SER A 160 -2.06 -18.26 5.78
N ASP A 161 -1.81 -18.54 7.06
CA ASP A 161 -1.98 -17.55 8.13
C ASP A 161 -0.91 -16.45 8.06
N TYR A 162 0.32 -16.79 7.65
CA TYR A 162 1.40 -15.81 7.47
C TYR A 162 1.27 -15.05 6.16
N LEU A 163 0.70 -15.67 5.12
CA LEU A 163 0.29 -14.97 3.91
C LEU A 163 -0.79 -13.92 4.20
N LEU A 164 -1.80 -14.27 4.99
CA LEU A 164 -2.85 -13.33 5.39
C LEU A 164 -2.31 -12.21 6.27
N PHE A 165 -1.38 -12.53 7.17
CA PHE A 165 -0.67 -11.54 7.97
C PHE A 165 0.12 -10.55 7.10
N PHE A 166 0.93 -11.06 6.18
CA PHE A 166 1.69 -10.23 5.25
C PHE A 166 0.76 -9.37 4.38
N ASP A 167 -0.30 -9.94 3.82
CA ASP A 167 -1.27 -9.21 2.99
C ASP A 167 -1.98 -8.10 3.78
N GLY A 168 -2.27 -8.33 5.06
CA GLY A 168 -2.82 -7.31 5.97
C GLY A 168 -1.82 -6.17 6.25
N ASN A 169 -0.54 -6.50 6.46
CA ASN A 169 0.50 -5.48 6.67
C ASN A 169 0.77 -4.67 5.40
N LEU A 170 0.74 -5.30 4.22
CA LEU A 170 0.81 -4.57 2.95
C LEU A 170 -0.35 -3.57 2.80
N TYR A 171 -1.56 -3.93 3.24
CA TYR A 171 -2.68 -2.99 3.24
C TYR A 171 -2.43 -1.82 4.20
N PHE A 172 -1.93 -2.09 5.40
CA PHE A 172 -1.57 -1.03 6.36
C PHE A 172 -0.49 -0.08 5.82
N LEU A 173 0.58 -0.62 5.20
CA LEU A 173 1.60 0.20 4.55
C LEU A 173 1.02 1.04 3.41
N ALA A 174 0.13 0.47 2.60
CA ALA A 174 -0.54 1.20 1.53
C ALA A 174 -1.36 2.39 2.06
N THR A 175 -2.12 2.20 3.15
CA THR A 175 -2.87 3.28 3.82
C THR A 175 -1.93 4.39 4.30
N LEU A 176 -0.83 4.06 4.98
CA LEU A 176 0.13 5.07 5.46
C LEU A 176 0.76 5.85 4.31
N TRP A 177 1.19 5.15 3.26
CA TRP A 177 1.82 5.77 2.11
C TRP A 177 0.84 6.67 1.33
N VAL A 178 -0.42 6.24 1.16
CA VAL A 178 -1.46 7.07 0.55
C VAL A 178 -1.69 8.36 1.34
N GLN A 179 -1.64 8.32 2.68
CA GLN A 179 -1.73 9.53 3.49
C GLN A 179 -0.56 10.49 3.20
N ASP A 180 0.66 9.98 3.04
CA ASP A 180 1.82 10.82 2.71
C ASP A 180 1.73 11.39 1.29
N ILE A 181 1.19 10.63 0.34
CA ILE A 181 0.88 11.15 -1.01
C ILE A 181 -0.18 12.26 -0.96
N TYR A 182 -1.23 12.12 -0.15
CA TYR A 182 -2.23 13.19 -0.01
C TYR A 182 -1.67 14.42 0.70
N LYS A 183 -0.79 14.24 1.70
CA LYS A 183 -0.04 15.37 2.30
C LYS A 183 0.78 16.07 1.23
N LEU A 184 1.50 15.32 0.39
CA LEU A 184 2.26 15.88 -0.73
C LEU A 184 1.34 16.65 -1.69
N GLU A 185 0.22 16.06 -2.13
CA GLU A 185 -0.75 16.72 -3.01
C GLU A 185 -1.25 18.05 -2.43
N SER A 186 -1.54 18.09 -1.12
CA SER A 186 -2.01 19.30 -0.45
C SER A 186 -1.01 20.46 -0.54
N THR A 187 0.30 20.16 -0.53
CA THR A 187 1.34 21.19 -0.68
C THR A 187 1.31 21.81 -2.07
N PHE A 188 1.03 21.02 -3.11
CA PHE A 188 0.90 21.52 -4.49
C PHE A 188 -0.38 22.32 -4.70
N LYS A 189 -1.50 21.91 -4.08
CA LYS A 189 -2.76 22.68 -4.12
C LYS A 189 -2.60 24.07 -3.49
N GLN A 190 -1.88 24.18 -2.38
CA GLN A 190 -1.65 25.44 -1.69
C GLN A 190 -0.74 26.40 -2.47
N VAL A 191 0.30 25.88 -3.13
CA VAL A 191 1.19 26.70 -3.98
C VAL A 191 0.44 27.29 -5.18
N ASN A 192 -0.47 26.52 -5.80
CA ASN A 192 -1.30 27.03 -6.89
C ASN A 192 -2.25 28.14 -6.43
N ALA A 193 -2.91 27.96 -5.29
CA ALA A 193 -3.84 28.97 -4.75
C ALA A 193 -3.18 30.29 -4.31
N GLN A 194 -1.85 30.31 -4.16
CA GLN A 194 -1.08 31.54 -3.84
C GLN A 194 -0.52 32.25 -5.08
N ASN A 195 -0.54 31.60 -6.24
CA ASN A 195 -0.04 32.14 -7.51
C ASN A 195 -1.16 32.59 -8.46
N GLU A 196 -2.43 32.41 -8.07
CA GLU A 196 -3.64 32.97 -8.68
C GLU A 196 -4.10 34.24 -7.97
#